data_AF-A0AAX3I5Q1-F1
#
_entry.id   AF-A0AAX3I5Q1-F1
#
_cell.length_a   1.000
_cell.length_b   1.000
_cell.length_c   1.000
_cell.angle_alpha   90.00
_cell.angle_beta   90.00
_cell.angle_gamma   90.00
#
_symmetry.space_group_name_H-M   'P 1'
#
loop_
_entity.id
_entity.type
_entity.pdbx_description
1 polymer ?
#
loop_
_entity_poly.entity_id
_entity_poly.type
_entity_poly.pdbx_seq_one_letter_code
_entity_poly.pdbx_strand_id
1 'polypeptide(L)'
;MTCEICLGLNEQFSEGHNLTWLNFGLQITSVPYAEISLQEQCFYWFLFESGLVWKIDHVDAYGDYWLCVQHDEHSYEMLAPVAGSFKKVPCDRPYPVTAHSPLHATTP
;
A
#
# COMPACT_ATOMS: atom_id res chain seq x y z
N MET A 1 -17.22 13.99 -8.65
CA MET A 1 -16.51 14.92 -9.55
C MET A 1 -15.03 14.77 -9.27
N THR A 2 -14.28 14.23 -10.22
CA THR A 2 -12.82 14.06 -10.15
C THR A 2 -12.18 15.45 -10.32
N CYS A 3 -11.28 15.84 -9.42
CA CYS A 3 -10.65 17.17 -9.47
C CYS A 3 -9.68 17.27 -10.66
N GLU A 4 -9.63 18.43 -11.32
CA GLU A 4 -8.77 18.68 -12.50
C GLU A 4 -7.28 18.45 -12.21
N ILE A 5 -6.83 18.76 -10.99
CA ILE A 5 -5.46 18.47 -10.53
C ILE A 5 -5.23 16.96 -10.44
N CYS A 6 -6.23 16.20 -9.97
CA CYS A 6 -6.16 14.74 -9.91
C CYS A 6 -6.11 14.12 -11.31
N LEU A 7 -6.83 14.69 -12.27
CA LEU A 7 -6.81 14.25 -13.67
C LEU A 7 -5.44 14.52 -14.31
N GLY A 8 -4.91 15.74 -14.17
CA GLY A 8 -3.59 16.10 -14.72
C GLY A 8 -2.41 15.37 -14.08
N LEU A 9 -2.51 15.01 -12.78
CA LEU A 9 -1.51 14.13 -12.16
C LEU A 9 -1.60 12.71 -12.70
N ASN A 10 -2.81 12.21 -12.99
CA ASN A 10 -3.01 10.86 -13.51
C ASN A 10 -2.48 10.70 -14.94
N GLU A 11 -2.52 11.76 -15.75
CA GLU A 11 -1.92 11.81 -17.09
C GLU A 11 -0.39 11.58 -17.10
N GLN A 12 0.29 11.79 -15.96
CA GLN A 12 1.72 11.52 -15.81
C GLN A 12 2.03 10.04 -15.52
N PHE A 13 1.02 9.23 -15.21
CA PHE A 13 1.19 7.80 -14.99
C PHE A 13 1.05 7.07 -16.33
N SER A 14 2.09 6.29 -16.68
CA SER A 14 2.13 5.48 -17.90
C SER A 14 1.06 4.38 -17.91
N GLU A 15 0.73 3.86 -19.10
CA GLU A 15 -0.19 2.74 -19.29
C GLU A 15 0.06 1.64 -18.25
N GLY A 16 -0.92 1.40 -17.37
CA GLY A 16 -0.85 0.38 -16.32
C GLY A 16 -0.92 0.92 -14.89
N HIS A 17 -0.72 2.21 -14.65
CA HIS A 17 -0.86 2.82 -13.32
C HIS A 17 -1.94 3.90 -13.32
N ASN A 18 -2.77 3.91 -12.29
CA ASN A 18 -3.80 4.93 -12.05
C ASN A 18 -3.63 5.51 -10.66
N LEU A 19 -3.93 6.79 -10.47
CA LEU A 19 -4.06 7.39 -9.16
C LEU A 19 -5.42 7.07 -8.54
N THR A 20 -5.41 6.47 -7.36
CA THR A 20 -6.58 6.33 -6.49
C THR A 20 -6.44 7.20 -5.25
N TRP A 21 -7.55 7.62 -4.67
CA TRP A 21 -7.55 8.45 -3.46
C TRP A 21 -8.04 7.61 -2.29
N LEU A 22 -7.18 7.41 -1.30
CA LEU A 22 -7.52 6.68 -0.09
C LEU A 22 -7.80 7.64 1.05
N ASN A 23 -8.84 7.35 1.82
CA ASN A 23 -9.25 8.10 3.02
C ASN A 23 -9.03 7.30 4.30
N PHE A 24 -8.13 6.30 4.25
CA PHE A 24 -7.75 5.48 5.39
C PHE A 24 -6.27 5.11 5.28
N GLY A 25 -5.67 4.82 6.43
CA GLY A 25 -4.38 4.14 6.53
C GLY A 25 -4.55 2.76 7.16
N LEU A 26 -3.45 2.04 7.29
CA LEU A 26 -3.41 0.72 7.91
C LEU A 26 -2.74 0.80 9.27
N GLN A 27 -3.37 0.22 10.29
CA GLN A 27 -2.70 -0.09 11.55
C GLN A 27 -2.51 -1.60 11.60
N ILE A 28 -1.26 -2.05 11.73
CA ILE A 28 -0.96 -3.47 11.94
C ILE A 28 -1.38 -3.84 13.37
N THR A 29 -2.17 -4.90 13.50
CA THR A 29 -2.80 -5.33 14.75
C THR A 29 -2.40 -6.73 15.19
N SER A 30 -1.69 -7.48 14.35
CA SER A 30 -1.08 -8.76 14.73
C SER A 30 0.06 -9.11 13.78
N VAL A 31 0.95 -9.98 14.25
CA VAL A 31 2.05 -10.56 13.47
C VAL A 31 1.68 -11.99 13.07
N PRO A 32 1.68 -12.35 11.77
CA PRO A 32 1.43 -13.72 11.33
C PRO A 32 2.53 -14.66 11.82
N TYR A 33 2.14 -15.84 12.31
CA TYR A 33 3.07 -16.85 12.80
C TYR A 33 3.43 -17.93 11.77
N ALA A 34 2.81 -17.93 10.58
CA ALA A 34 3.01 -18.97 9.56
C ALA A 34 3.31 -18.35 8.18
N GLU A 35 4.21 -19.01 7.44
CA GLU A 35 4.49 -18.81 6.01
C GLU A 35 5.12 -17.47 5.58
N ILE A 36 5.82 -16.77 6.48
CA ILE A 36 6.60 -15.57 6.12
C ILE A 36 8.08 -15.72 6.48
N SER A 37 8.94 -15.02 5.74
CA SER A 37 10.39 -15.04 6.01
C SER A 37 10.73 -14.36 7.35
N LEU A 38 11.90 -14.65 7.94
CA LEU A 38 12.33 -13.98 9.17
C LEU A 38 12.42 -12.45 8.99
N GLN A 39 12.89 -12.00 7.84
CA GLN A 39 12.96 -10.57 7.52
C GLN A 39 11.56 -9.94 7.52
N GLU A 40 10.62 -10.56 6.82
CA GLU A 40 9.24 -10.11 6.76
C GLU A 40 8.57 -10.14 8.15
N GLN A 41 8.88 -11.15 8.97
CA GLN A 41 8.41 -11.24 10.35
C GLN A 41 8.97 -10.10 11.22
N CYS A 42 10.25 -9.77 11.09
CA CYS A 42 10.84 -8.61 11.75
C CYS A 42 10.19 -7.30 11.32
N PHE A 43 9.91 -7.14 10.02
CA PHE A 43 9.24 -5.94 9.52
C PHE A 43 7.80 -5.83 10.04
N TYR A 44 7.07 -6.94 10.09
CA TYR A 44 5.76 -7.02 10.74
C TYR A 44 5.81 -6.59 12.21
N TRP A 45 6.81 -7.07 12.97
CA TRP A 45 7.00 -6.68 14.36
C TRP A 45 7.25 -5.18 14.51
N PHE A 46 8.10 -4.60 13.67
CA PHE A 46 8.33 -3.15 13.66
C PHE A 46 7.03 -2.36 13.47
N LEU A 47 6.24 -2.72 12.46
CA LEU A 47 4.98 -2.03 12.18
C LEU A 47 3.95 -2.24 13.30
N PHE A 48 3.85 -3.46 13.84
CA PHE A 48 2.95 -3.80 14.94
C PHE A 48 3.31 -3.04 16.23
N GLU A 49 4.57 -3.06 16.64
CA GLU A 49 5.04 -2.41 17.87
C GLU A 49 4.96 -0.88 17.80
N SER A 50 5.05 -0.31 16.60
CA SER A 50 4.87 1.14 16.42
C SER A 50 3.51 1.63 16.92
N GLY A 51 2.46 0.79 16.83
CA GLY A 51 1.09 1.17 17.12
C GLY A 51 0.55 2.29 16.21
N LEU A 52 1.26 2.66 15.15
CA LEU A 52 0.93 3.77 14.26
C LEU A 52 -0.06 3.38 13.16
N VAL A 53 -0.66 4.40 12.55
CA VAL A 53 -1.42 4.27 11.31
C VAL A 53 -0.51 4.68 10.15
N TRP A 54 -0.23 3.73 9.28
CA TRP A 54 0.64 3.90 8.12
C TRP A 54 -0.17 4.28 6.89
N LYS A 55 0.35 5.20 6.10
CA LYS A 55 -0.20 5.47 4.77
C LYS A 55 0.17 4.32 3.85
N ILE A 56 -0.71 4.04 2.91
CA ILE A 56 -0.49 3.03 1.88
C ILE A 56 0.34 3.66 0.78
N ASP A 57 1.45 3.01 0.41
CA ASP A 57 2.37 3.51 -0.61
C ASP A 57 1.86 3.19 -2.01
N HIS A 58 1.33 1.99 -2.22
CA HIS A 58 0.65 1.62 -3.46
C HIS A 58 -0.40 0.52 -3.26
N VAL A 59 -1.28 0.39 -4.24
CA VAL A 59 -2.23 -0.71 -4.39
C VAL A 59 -1.80 -1.52 -5.61
N ASP A 60 -1.58 -2.81 -5.46
CA ASP A 60 -1.17 -3.63 -6.59
C ASP A 60 -2.35 -4.01 -7.51
N ALA A 61 -2.06 -4.81 -8.53
CA ALA A 61 -3.02 -5.24 -9.55
C ALA A 61 -4.13 -6.16 -8.99
N TYR A 62 -3.92 -6.75 -7.81
CA TYR A 62 -4.88 -7.62 -7.13
C TYR A 62 -5.73 -6.86 -6.11
N GLY A 63 -5.40 -5.58 -5.87
CA GLY A 63 -6.08 -4.74 -4.89
C GLY A 63 -5.47 -4.82 -3.49
N ASP A 64 -4.33 -5.50 -3.35
CA ASP A 64 -3.63 -5.59 -2.07
C ASP A 64 -2.89 -4.28 -1.77
N TYR A 65 -2.86 -3.93 -0.49
CA TYR A 65 -2.25 -2.69 -0.01
C TYR A 65 -0.82 -2.95 0.40
N TRP A 66 0.09 -2.12 -0.10
CA TRP A 66 1.50 -2.22 0.22
C TRP A 66 1.95 -1.06 1.11
N LEU A 67 2.72 -1.42 2.14
CA LEU A 67 3.44 -0.51 3.01
C LEU A 67 4.92 -0.55 2.64
N CYS A 68 5.57 0.59 2.64
CA CYS A 68 6.99 0.73 2.37
C CYS A 68 7.66 1.55 3.47
N VAL A 69 8.80 1.07 3.95
CA VAL A 69 9.67 1.84 4.85
C VAL A 69 11.03 1.95 4.21
N GLN A 70 11.41 3.18 3.88
CA GLN A 70 12.73 3.50 3.39
C GLN A 70 13.68 3.68 4.58
N HIS A 71 14.76 2.90 4.63
CA HIS A 71 15.79 3.00 5.67
C HIS A 71 16.85 4.04 5.30
N ASP A 72 17.21 4.12 4.02
CA ASP A 72 18.15 5.08 3.45
C ASP A 72 17.86 5.31 1.96
N GLU A 73 18.71 6.07 1.26
CA GLU A 73 18.53 6.41 -0.16
C GLU A 73 18.39 5.21 -1.10
N HIS A 74 18.92 4.04 -0.73
CA HIS A 74 19.00 2.86 -1.59
C HIS A 74 18.34 1.61 -0.99
N SER A 75 17.94 1.66 0.27
CA SER A 75 17.36 0.53 1.00
C SER A 75 15.94 0.83 1.45
N TYR A 76 15.02 -0.05 1.05
CA TYR A 76 13.63 -0.01 1.47
C TYR A 76 13.09 -1.42 1.69
N GLU A 77 12.17 -1.56 2.64
CA GLU A 77 11.42 -2.78 2.90
C GLU A 77 9.96 -2.56 2.53
N MET A 78 9.37 -3.55 1.85
CA MET A 78 7.96 -3.52 1.47
C MET A 78 7.22 -4.70 2.09
N LEU A 79 5.97 -4.47 2.46
CA LEU A 79 5.08 -5.47 3.02
C LEU A 79 3.69 -5.30 2.43
N ALA A 80 3.12 -6.37 1.89
CA ALA A 80 1.68 -6.51 1.66
C ALA A 80 1.07 -7.20 2.88
N PRO A 81 0.41 -6.48 3.81
CA PRO A 81 -0.08 -7.11 5.02
C PRO A 81 -1.18 -8.12 4.70
N VAL A 82 -1.06 -9.32 5.24
CA VAL A 82 -2.05 -10.39 5.12
C VAL A 82 -3.38 -9.97 5.74
N ALA A 83 -4.49 -10.35 5.11
CA ALA A 83 -5.83 -10.09 5.64
C ALA A 83 -5.97 -10.58 7.09
N GLY A 84 -6.54 -9.73 7.96
CA GLY A 84 -6.69 -10.01 9.39
C GLY A 84 -5.49 -9.61 10.24
N SER A 85 -4.33 -9.29 9.64
CA SER A 85 -3.17 -8.76 10.39
C SER A 85 -3.23 -7.26 10.65
N PHE A 86 -4.24 -6.58 10.09
CA PHE A 86 -4.36 -5.13 10.13
C PHE A 86 -5.82 -4.70 10.18
N LYS A 87 -6.03 -3.44 10.55
CA LYS A 87 -7.32 -2.75 10.36
C LYS A 87 -7.13 -1.45 9.58
N LYS A 88 -8.17 -1.07 8.84
CA LYS A 88 -8.25 0.23 8.18
C LYS A 88 -8.67 1.27 9.21
N VAL A 89 -7.90 2.36 9.31
CA VAL A 89 -8.20 3.49 10.19
C VAL A 89 -8.51 4.71 9.33
N PRO A 90 -9.70 5.32 9.43
CA PRO A 90 -10.04 6.51 8.67
C PRO A 90 -9.04 7.64 8.88
N CYS A 91 -8.77 8.39 7.82
CA CYS A 91 -7.93 9.57 7.84
C CYS A 91 -8.77 10.83 7.57
N ASP A 92 -8.41 11.94 8.21
CA ASP A 92 -9.13 13.20 8.07
C ASP A 92 -9.07 13.79 6.65
N ARG A 93 -8.00 13.49 5.90
CA ARG A 93 -7.79 13.98 4.53
C ARG A 93 -7.46 12.82 3.59
N PRO A 94 -8.21 12.66 2.48
CA PRO A 94 -7.83 11.74 1.43
C PRO A 94 -6.45 12.06 0.86
N TYR A 95 -5.69 11.04 0.49
CA TYR A 95 -4.38 11.16 -0.13
C TYR A 95 -4.27 10.30 -1.38
N PRO A 96 -3.49 10.75 -2.38
CA PRO A 96 -3.31 10.00 -3.61
C PRO A 96 -2.36 8.82 -3.38
N VAL A 97 -2.67 7.70 -4.03
CA VAL A 97 -1.91 6.46 -3.99
C VAL A 97 -1.88 5.88 -5.41
N THR A 98 -0.74 5.36 -5.82
CA THR A 98 -0.61 4.68 -7.11
C THR A 98 -1.31 3.31 -7.02
N ALA A 99 -2.19 3.04 -7.96
CA ALA A 99 -2.88 1.76 -8.11
C ALA A 99 -2.49 1.12 -9.44
N HIS A 100 -2.05 -0.13 -9.40
CA HIS A 100 -1.74 -0.88 -10.61
C HIS A 100 -3.04 -1.40 -11.22
N SER A 101 -3.20 -1.19 -12.52
CA SER A 101 -4.31 -1.80 -13.25
C SER A 101 -4.02 -3.30 -13.39
N PRO A 102 -5.02 -4.17 -13.22
CA PRO A 102 -4.86 -5.56 -13.60
C PRO A 102 -4.43 -5.59 -15.07
N LEU A 103 -3.29 -6.20 -15.37
CA LEU A 103 -2.93 -6.52 -16.74
C LEU A 103 -4.09 -7.37 -17.27
N HIS A 104 -4.85 -6.82 -18.23
CA HIS A 104 -5.77 -7.63 -19.00
C HIS A 104 -4.92 -8.75 -19.58
N ALA A 105 -5.16 -9.99 -19.12
CA ALA A 105 -4.61 -11.15 -19.78
C ALA A 105 -5.15 -11.13 -21.21
N THR A 106 -4.36 -10.63 -22.15
CA THR A 106 -4.55 -10.89 -23.58
C THR A 106 -4.48 -12.40 -23.71
N THR A 107 -5.66 -13.01 -23.72
CA THR A 107 -5.81 -14.43 -24.04
C THR A 107 -5.36 -14.58 -25.50
N PRO A 108 -4.44 -15.52 -25.81
CA PRO A 108 -3.94 -15.71 -27.17
C PRO A 108 -5.04 -16.16 -28.15
#